data_AF-A0A7S0N0X0-F1
#
_entry.id   AF-A0A7S0N0X0-F1
#
_cell.length_a   1.000
_cell.length_b   1.000
_cell.length_c   1.000
_cell.angle_alpha   90.00
_cell.angle_beta   90.00
_cell.angle_gamma   90.00
#
_symmetry.space_group_name_H-M   'P 1'
#
loop_
_entity.id
_entity.type
_entity.pdbx_description
1 polymer ?
#
loop_
_entity_poly.entity_id
_entity_poly.type
_entity_poly.pdbx_seq_one_letter_code
_entity_poly.pdbx_strand_id
1 'polypeptide(L)'
;SCSSWAQPGMLLINGQAVAPLPKKRKQPHKHPNYMTPPVCLNAYVRDGRNEMKVTNHECYRFVVVVQIGRTVEVEDVMHQVELVQDSDGMERGRALVKRLLGDAGDGLSCLTLEVNLRCPLSTMRIRVPAKGVNCRHVQCFELSTFLEFAKRHSSWVC
;
A
#
# COMPACT_ATOMS: atom_id res chain seq x y z
N SER A 1 10.61 0.06 8.90
CA SER A 1 10.70 -1.19 9.70
C SER A 1 9.87 -2.25 9.01
N CYS A 2 10.44 -3.43 8.74
CA CYS A 2 9.73 -4.51 8.06
C CYS A 2 8.79 -5.21 9.06
N SER A 3 7.50 -4.89 9.03
CA SER A 3 6.46 -5.57 9.81
C SER A 3 6.18 -6.94 9.19
N SER A 4 7.12 -7.88 9.35
CA SER A 4 6.90 -9.27 8.99
C SER A 4 6.18 -9.97 10.13
N TRP A 5 5.07 -10.64 9.84
CA TRP A 5 4.41 -11.49 10.81
C TRP A 5 5.33 -12.63 11.19
N ALA A 6 5.50 -12.85 12.51
CA ALA A 6 5.90 -14.14 12.99
C ALA A 6 4.91 -15.18 12.46
N GLN A 7 5.33 -16.42 12.25
CA GLN A 7 4.39 -17.51 12.00
C GLN A 7 4.08 -18.17 13.34
N PRO A 8 3.13 -17.63 14.15
CA PRO A 8 2.69 -18.37 15.29
C PRO A 8 2.05 -19.67 14.78
N GLY A 9 2.31 -20.78 15.47
CA GLY A 9 1.61 -22.03 15.19
C GLY A 9 0.11 -21.87 15.36
N MET A 10 -0.29 -21.07 16.36
CA MET A 10 -1.67 -20.86 16.72
C MET A 10 -1.86 -19.50 17.41
N LEU A 11 -2.94 -18.80 17.06
CA LEU A 11 -3.48 -17.66 17.78
C LEU A 11 -4.87 -18.04 18.27
N LEU A 12 -5.07 -18.04 19.59
CA LEU A 12 -6.37 -18.23 20.21
C LEU A 12 -6.81 -16.94 20.89
N ILE A 13 -8.09 -16.60 20.74
CA ILE A 13 -8.76 -15.54 21.50
C ILE A 13 -9.96 -16.18 22.18
N ASN A 14 -10.03 -16.09 23.51
CA ASN A 14 -11.10 -16.71 24.31
C ASN A 14 -11.28 -18.21 24.01
N GLY A 15 -10.18 -18.93 23.74
CA GLY A 15 -10.19 -20.35 23.36
C GLY A 15 -10.53 -20.64 21.90
N GLN A 16 -11.00 -19.67 21.12
CA GLN A 16 -11.32 -19.82 19.71
C GLN A 16 -10.08 -19.56 18.83
N ALA A 17 -9.83 -20.44 17.87
CA ALA A 17 -8.76 -20.27 16.91
C ALA A 17 -9.07 -19.14 15.91
N VAL A 18 -8.12 -18.21 15.78
CA VAL A 18 -8.18 -17.14 14.79
C VAL A 18 -7.61 -17.63 13.47
N ALA A 19 -8.43 -17.61 12.42
CA ALA A 19 -8.05 -18.06 11.09
C ALA A 19 -8.81 -17.28 10.00
N PRO A 20 -8.19 -17.02 8.84
CA PRO A 20 -6.81 -17.35 8.50
C PRO A 20 -5.79 -16.38 9.11
N LEU A 21 -4.64 -16.90 9.55
CA LEU A 21 -3.50 -16.05 9.93
C LEU A 21 -2.70 -15.63 8.69
N PRO A 22 -2.16 -14.41 8.66
CA PRO A 22 -1.33 -13.96 7.56
C PRO A 22 -0.11 -14.88 7.39
N LYS A 23 0.08 -15.41 6.19
CA LYS A 23 1.22 -16.29 5.90
C LYS A 23 2.49 -15.45 5.68
N LYS A 24 3.63 -15.93 6.17
CA LYS A 24 4.95 -15.38 5.82
C LYS A 24 5.18 -15.60 4.32
N ARG A 25 5.45 -14.53 3.58
CA ARG A 25 5.74 -14.64 2.15
C ARG A 25 7.13 -15.24 1.94
N LYS A 26 7.23 -16.18 0.99
CA LYS A 26 8.48 -16.86 0.62
C LYS A 26 9.55 -15.92 0.02
N GLN A 27 9.16 -14.74 -0.48
CA GLN A 27 10.06 -13.80 -1.19
C GLN A 27 9.80 -12.35 -0.78
N PRO A 28 10.30 -11.89 0.39
CA PRO A 28 10.10 -10.52 0.86
C PRO A 28 10.79 -9.45 0.00
N HIS A 29 11.86 -9.79 -0.72
CA HIS A 29 12.67 -8.83 -1.50
C HIS A 29 12.01 -8.35 -2.79
N LYS A 30 11.02 -9.07 -3.33
CA LYS A 30 10.35 -8.67 -4.59
C LYS A 30 9.34 -7.55 -4.43
N HIS A 31 8.88 -7.30 -3.20
CA HIS A 31 7.90 -6.26 -2.89
C HIS A 31 8.27 -5.57 -1.58
N PRO A 32 9.29 -4.68 -1.60
CA PRO A 32 9.84 -4.06 -0.40
C PRO A 32 8.82 -3.23 0.40
N ASN A 33 7.71 -2.83 -0.22
CA ASN A 33 6.63 -2.05 0.41
C ASN A 33 5.40 -2.88 0.77
N TYR A 34 5.47 -4.21 0.68
CA TYR A 34 4.38 -5.07 1.14
C TYR A 34 4.35 -5.10 2.67
N MET A 35 3.24 -4.64 3.25
CA MET A 35 2.97 -4.81 4.68
C MET A 35 2.01 -5.98 4.86
N THR A 36 2.37 -6.91 5.73
CA THR A 36 1.44 -7.98 6.10
C THR A 36 0.31 -7.36 6.93
N PRO A 37 -0.96 -7.49 6.50
CA PRO A 37 -2.07 -6.81 7.16
C PRO A 37 -2.25 -7.29 8.61
N PRO A 38 -2.75 -6.42 9.51
CA PRO A 38 -3.08 -6.83 10.86
C PRO A 38 -4.22 -7.85 10.86
N VAL A 39 -4.30 -8.66 11.90
CA VAL A 39 -5.42 -9.58 12.12
C VAL A 39 -6.54 -8.85 12.84
N CYS A 40 -7.72 -8.77 12.23
CA CYS A 40 -8.89 -8.18 12.86
C CYS A 40 -9.45 -9.14 13.91
N LEU A 41 -9.53 -8.68 15.16
CA LEU A 41 -9.99 -9.50 16.29
C LEU A 41 -11.47 -9.27 16.64
N ASN A 42 -12.17 -8.36 15.95
CA ASN A 42 -13.52 -7.92 16.31
C ASN A 42 -14.52 -9.08 16.45
N ALA A 43 -14.37 -10.14 15.64
CA ALA A 43 -15.25 -11.30 15.69
C ALA A 43 -14.96 -12.29 16.85
N TYR A 44 -13.87 -12.09 17.59
CA TYR A 44 -13.38 -13.02 18.62
C TYR A 44 -13.35 -12.42 20.02
N VAL A 45 -13.48 -11.09 20.12
CA VAL A 45 -13.51 -10.37 21.38
C VAL A 45 -14.93 -10.30 21.95
N ARG A 46 -15.02 -10.14 23.26
CA ARG A 46 -16.28 -10.00 24.01
C ARG A 46 -16.16 -8.91 25.06
N ASP A 47 -17.28 -8.49 25.61
CA ASP A 47 -17.29 -7.55 26.73
C ASP A 47 -16.58 -8.14 27.96
N GLY A 48 -15.79 -7.32 28.62
CA GLY A 48 -15.00 -7.69 29.80
C GLY A 48 -13.64 -8.32 29.47
N ARG A 49 -13.23 -9.31 30.27
CA ARG A 49 -11.88 -9.89 30.19
C ARG A 49 -11.74 -10.84 29.00
N ASN A 50 -10.78 -10.54 28.13
CA ASN A 50 -10.40 -11.37 26.99
C ASN A 50 -9.04 -12.03 27.27
N GLU A 51 -8.88 -13.27 26.82
CA GLU A 51 -7.61 -14.00 26.90
C GLU A 51 -7.05 -14.23 25.50
N MET A 52 -5.78 -13.86 25.29
CA MET A 52 -5.05 -14.11 24.06
C MET A 52 -3.93 -15.11 24.33
N LYS A 53 -3.88 -16.19 23.54
CA LYS A 53 -2.81 -17.19 23.58
C LYS A 53 -2.13 -17.28 22.23
N VAL A 54 -0.82 -17.08 22.20
CA VAL A 54 0.00 -17.14 21.00
C VAL A 54 1.06 -18.21 21.19
N THR A 55 1.13 -19.18 20.27
CA THR A 55 2.22 -20.15 20.25
C THR A 55 3.18 -19.83 19.12
N ASN A 56 4.47 -19.81 19.40
CA ASN A 56 5.51 -19.65 18.38
C ASN A 56 6.30 -20.94 18.30
N HIS A 57 6.46 -21.48 17.10
CA HIS A 57 7.30 -22.66 16.85
C HIS A 57 8.67 -22.29 16.29
N GLU A 58 8.95 -21.00 16.12
CA GLU A 58 10.17 -20.50 15.52
C GLU A 58 11.16 -19.99 16.57
N CYS A 59 12.47 -20.13 16.30
CA CYS A 59 13.54 -19.77 17.24
C CYS A 59 13.83 -18.26 17.37
N TYR A 60 12.95 -17.38 16.88
CA TYR A 60 13.12 -15.92 17.01
C TYR A 60 12.15 -15.30 18.00
N ARG A 61 12.61 -14.24 18.67
CA ARG A 61 11.76 -13.39 19.53
C ARG A 61 10.77 -12.62 18.66
N PHE A 62 9.55 -12.47 19.15
CA PHE A 62 8.52 -11.66 18.51
C PHE A 62 7.82 -10.80 19.57
N VAL A 63 7.17 -9.73 19.11
CA VAL A 63 6.33 -8.86 19.92
C VAL A 63 4.92 -8.91 19.35
N VAL A 64 3.93 -8.99 20.23
CA VAL A 64 2.52 -8.86 19.86
C VAL A 64 2.05 -7.48 20.32
N VAL A 65 1.41 -6.76 19.42
CA VAL A 65 0.81 -5.45 19.71
C VAL A 65 -0.68 -5.57 19.40
N VAL A 66 -1.52 -5.23 20.38
CA VAL A 66 -2.97 -5.12 20.20
C VAL A 66 -3.32 -3.65 20.20
N GLN A 67 -4.01 -3.20 19.15
CA GLN A 67 -4.40 -1.81 18.98
C GLN A 67 -5.86 -1.72 18.60
N ILE A 68 -6.53 -0.68 19.09
CA ILE A 68 -7.87 -0.32 18.66
C ILE A 68 -7.71 0.60 17.45
N GLY A 69 -8.07 0.08 16.27
CA GLY A 69 -8.03 0.84 15.03
C GLY A 69 -9.39 1.42 14.68
N ARG A 70 -9.38 2.46 13.84
CA ARG A 70 -10.56 2.93 13.11
C ARG A 70 -10.40 2.54 11.66
N THR A 71 -11.46 1.99 11.06
CA THR A 71 -11.51 1.79 9.62
C THR A 71 -11.69 3.15 8.96
N VAL A 72 -10.85 3.44 7.98
CA VAL A 72 -10.96 4.64 7.14
C VAL A 72 -11.40 4.16 5.77
N GLU A 73 -12.44 4.79 5.21
CA GLU A 73 -12.92 4.43 3.88
C GLU A 73 -12.08 5.09 2.79
N VAL A 74 -12.12 4.51 1.58
CA VAL A 74 -11.34 5.01 0.44
C VAL A 74 -11.68 6.48 0.16
N GLU A 75 -12.96 6.84 0.26
CA GLU A 75 -13.46 8.20 0.08
C GLU A 75 -12.81 9.19 1.07
N ASP A 76 -12.66 8.80 2.33
CA ASP A 76 -12.02 9.66 3.35
C ASP A 76 -10.55 9.89 3.03
N VAL A 77 -9.84 8.85 2.55
CA VAL A 77 -8.44 8.96 2.12
C VAL A 77 -8.32 9.84 0.88
N MET A 78 -9.27 9.75 -0.06
CA MET A 78 -9.29 10.63 -1.23
C MET A 78 -9.43 12.09 -0.84
N HIS A 79 -10.36 12.42 0.07
CA HIS A 79 -10.46 13.77 0.62
C HIS A 79 -9.16 14.23 1.29
N GLN A 80 -8.48 13.36 2.04
CA GLN A 80 -7.19 13.70 2.64
C GLN A 80 -6.12 14.02 1.60
N VAL A 81 -6.07 13.28 0.49
CA VAL A 81 -5.11 13.54 -0.60
C VAL A 81 -5.39 14.89 -1.27
N GLU A 82 -6.66 15.24 -1.48
CA GLU A 82 -7.05 16.53 -2.04
C GLU A 82 -6.65 17.71 -1.14
N LEU A 83 -6.76 17.54 0.19
CA LEU A 83 -6.39 18.55 1.17
C LEU A 83 -4.87 18.82 1.23
N VAL A 84 -4.04 17.86 0.82
CA VAL A 84 -2.58 18.03 0.83
C VAL A 84 -2.11 19.07 -0.20
N GLN A 85 -2.96 19.47 -1.16
CA GLN A 85 -2.71 20.48 -2.19
C GLN A 85 -1.24 20.58 -2.62
N ASP A 86 -0.86 19.74 -3.57
CA ASP A 86 0.49 19.79 -4.15
C ASP A 86 0.67 21.02 -5.06
N SER A 87 1.01 22.16 -4.46
CA SER A 87 1.22 23.44 -5.17
C SER A 87 2.24 23.33 -6.31
N ASP A 88 3.18 22.39 -6.18
CA ASP A 88 4.32 22.23 -7.05
C ASP A 88 4.14 21.08 -8.06
N GLY A 89 2.99 20.39 -8.05
CA GLY A 89 2.75 19.21 -8.87
C GLY A 89 2.89 19.47 -10.37
N MET A 90 2.38 20.62 -10.83
CA MET A 90 2.51 21.06 -12.21
C MET A 90 3.98 21.29 -12.59
N GLU A 91 4.74 22.00 -11.75
CA GLU A 91 6.14 22.30 -12.04
C GLU A 91 7.00 21.04 -12.04
N ARG A 92 6.77 20.10 -11.11
CA ARG A 92 7.44 18.80 -11.12
C ARG A 92 7.09 17.97 -12.35
N GLY A 93 5.82 17.96 -12.77
CA GLY A 93 5.40 17.30 -14.00
C GLY A 93 6.09 17.89 -15.23
N ARG A 94 6.14 19.22 -15.33
CA ARG A 94 6.80 19.95 -16.42
C ARG A 94 8.30 19.69 -16.44
N ALA A 95 8.97 19.75 -15.29
CA ALA A 95 10.40 19.46 -15.17
C ALA A 95 10.72 18.00 -15.58
N LEU A 96 9.87 17.05 -15.21
CA LEU A 96 10.02 15.65 -15.61
C LEU A 96 9.89 15.48 -17.12
N VAL A 97 8.85 16.04 -17.73
CA VAL A 97 8.63 15.98 -19.19
C VAL A 97 9.81 16.62 -19.94
N LYS A 98 10.25 17.81 -19.50
CA LYS A 98 11.44 18.47 -20.08
C LYS A 98 12.69 17.61 -19.99
N ARG A 99 12.92 16.95 -18.86
CA ARG A 99 14.08 16.06 -18.69
C ARG A 99 14.00 14.84 -19.60
N LEU A 100 12.81 14.29 -19.82
CA LEU A 100 12.62 13.11 -20.67
C LEU A 100 12.69 13.43 -22.17
N LEU A 101 12.30 14.64 -22.56
CA LEU A 101 12.38 15.12 -23.94
C LEU A 101 13.74 15.76 -24.29
N GLY A 102 14.44 16.29 -23.28
CA GLY A 102 15.76 16.88 -23.43
C GLY A 102 16.87 15.82 -23.49
N ASP A 103 18.05 16.26 -23.90
CA ASP A 103 19.25 15.42 -23.95
C ASP A 103 19.58 14.89 -22.55
N ALA A 104 19.52 13.57 -22.36
CA ALA A 104 19.76 12.91 -21.07
C ALA A 104 21.25 12.93 -20.67
N GLY A 105 22.09 13.70 -21.39
CA GLY A 105 23.54 13.75 -21.23
C GLY A 105 24.25 12.54 -21.83
N ASP A 106 23.51 11.65 -22.50
CA ASP A 106 24.01 10.45 -23.19
C ASP A 106 23.98 10.60 -24.73
N GLY A 107 23.57 11.77 -25.24
CA GLY A 107 23.47 12.06 -26.66
C GLY A 107 22.21 11.51 -27.33
N LEU A 108 21.29 10.89 -26.57
CA LEU A 108 20.01 10.38 -27.06
C LEU A 108 18.86 11.27 -26.55
N SER A 109 18.35 12.14 -27.42
CA SER A 109 17.21 13.00 -27.10
C SER A 109 15.89 12.37 -27.59
N CYS A 110 14.89 12.31 -26.72
CA CYS A 110 13.55 11.86 -27.10
C CYS A 110 12.73 13.03 -27.65
N LEU A 111 12.32 12.98 -28.92
CA LEU A 111 11.60 14.10 -29.54
C LEU A 111 10.11 14.14 -29.18
N THR A 112 9.54 13.02 -28.75
CA THR A 112 8.10 12.88 -28.47
C THR A 112 7.88 12.00 -27.25
N LEU A 113 6.85 12.32 -26.45
CA LEU A 113 6.46 11.52 -25.29
C LEU A 113 4.97 11.24 -25.38
N GLU A 114 4.60 9.97 -25.45
CA GLU A 114 3.22 9.53 -25.45
C GLU A 114 2.75 9.20 -24.03
N VAL A 115 1.52 9.60 -23.71
CA VAL A 115 0.86 9.29 -22.44
C VAL A 115 -0.57 8.83 -22.71
N ASN A 116 -1.04 7.85 -21.94
CA ASN A 116 -2.40 7.35 -22.06
C ASN A 116 -3.31 8.03 -21.03
N LEU A 117 -4.47 8.50 -21.46
CA LEU A 117 -5.48 9.07 -20.56
C LEU A 117 -6.34 7.99 -19.89
N ARG A 118 -6.11 6.72 -20.20
CA ARG A 118 -6.69 5.56 -19.50
C ARG A 118 -5.76 5.09 -18.38
N CYS A 119 -6.36 4.71 -17.27
CA CYS A 119 -5.68 4.18 -16.10
C CYS A 119 -5.09 2.81 -16.44
N PRO A 120 -3.80 2.56 -16.15
CA PRO A 120 -3.17 1.27 -16.40
C PRO A 120 -3.77 0.14 -15.53
N LEU A 121 -4.43 0.47 -14.41
CA LEU A 121 -5.03 -0.52 -13.50
C LEU A 121 -6.46 -0.89 -13.89
N SER A 122 -7.32 0.10 -14.15
CA SER A 122 -8.74 -0.14 -14.46
C SER A 122 -9.04 -0.17 -15.95
N THR A 123 -8.11 0.24 -16.81
CA THR A 123 -8.29 0.48 -18.26
C THR A 123 -9.34 1.54 -18.61
N MET A 124 -9.95 2.19 -17.60
CA MET A 124 -10.94 3.26 -17.75
C MET A 124 -10.28 4.63 -17.89
N ARG A 125 -11.00 5.63 -18.40
CA ARG A 125 -10.50 7.01 -18.45
C ARG A 125 -10.22 7.53 -17.03
N ILE A 126 -9.04 8.13 -16.85
CA ILE A 126 -8.62 8.76 -15.60
C ILE A 126 -9.48 10.01 -15.35
N ARG A 127 -10.06 10.10 -14.16
CA ARG A 127 -10.80 11.26 -13.64
C ARG A 127 -9.98 12.01 -12.61
N VAL A 128 -9.38 11.29 -11.67
CA VAL A 128 -8.50 11.85 -10.64
C VAL A 128 -7.09 11.31 -10.87
N PRO A 129 -6.24 12.03 -11.62
CA PRO A 129 -4.89 11.57 -11.93
C PRO A 129 -4.01 11.62 -10.69
N ALA A 130 -3.40 10.49 -10.36
CA ALA A 130 -2.45 10.37 -9.26
C ALA A 130 -1.22 9.56 -9.66
N LYS A 131 -0.11 9.81 -8.95
CA LYS A 131 1.12 9.01 -8.93
C LYS A 131 1.89 9.31 -7.65
N GLY A 132 2.82 8.45 -7.27
CA GLY A 132 3.71 8.72 -6.14
C GLY A 132 4.61 9.93 -6.39
N VAL A 133 4.89 10.71 -5.34
CA VAL A 133 5.75 11.92 -5.42
C VAL A 133 7.14 11.61 -5.98
N ASN A 134 7.66 10.42 -5.70
CA ASN A 134 8.99 9.97 -6.14
C ASN A 134 8.99 9.18 -7.46
N CYS A 135 7.82 9.01 -8.10
CA CYS A 135 7.71 8.26 -9.33
C CYS A 135 8.37 9.00 -10.51
N ARG A 136 9.20 8.28 -11.28
CA ARG A 136 9.95 8.85 -12.42
C ARG A 136 9.27 8.69 -13.78
N HIS A 137 8.14 7.99 -13.87
CA HIS A 137 7.33 7.88 -15.09
C HIS A 137 6.34 9.05 -15.20
N VAL A 138 5.86 9.34 -16.42
CA VAL A 138 4.86 10.41 -16.66
C VAL A 138 3.42 9.90 -16.56
N GLN A 139 3.16 8.65 -16.92
CA GLN A 139 1.84 8.03 -16.85
C GLN A 139 1.26 8.11 -15.43
N CYS A 140 0.03 8.59 -15.30
CA CYS A 140 -0.74 8.58 -14.05
C CYS A 140 -1.69 7.37 -13.99
N PHE A 141 -2.24 7.11 -12.82
CA PHE A 141 -3.34 6.18 -12.60
C PHE A 141 -4.54 6.89 -11.96
N GLU A 142 -5.70 6.24 -11.98
CA GLU A 142 -6.89 6.68 -11.26
C GLU A 142 -6.71 6.45 -9.75
N LEU A 143 -6.82 7.51 -8.95
CA LEU A 143 -6.54 7.46 -7.51
C LEU A 143 -7.42 6.43 -6.77
N SER A 144 -8.73 6.47 -6.99
CA SER A 144 -9.69 5.56 -6.34
C SER A 144 -9.37 4.09 -6.60
N THR A 145 -9.10 3.75 -7.86
CA THR A 145 -8.71 2.39 -8.27
C THR A 145 -7.43 1.93 -7.57
N PHE A 146 -6.42 2.81 -7.48
CA PHE A 146 -5.17 2.48 -6.79
C PHE A 146 -5.40 2.23 -5.30
N LEU A 147 -6.17 3.09 -4.62
CA LEU A 147 -6.45 2.94 -3.18
C LEU A 147 -7.23 1.66 -2.89
N GLU A 148 -8.24 1.32 -3.70
CA GLU A 148 -8.98 0.06 -3.58
C GLU A 148 -8.07 -1.16 -3.78
N PHE A 149 -7.23 -1.13 -4.82
CA PHE A 149 -6.28 -2.19 -5.11
C PHE A 149 -5.29 -2.36 -3.95
N ALA A 150 -4.72 -1.26 -3.46
CA ALA A 150 -3.78 -1.26 -2.35
C ALA A 150 -4.42 -1.76 -1.06
N LYS A 151 -5.66 -1.35 -0.74
CA LYS A 151 -6.45 -1.84 0.41
C LYS A 151 -6.67 -3.35 0.31
N ARG A 152 -7.09 -3.85 -0.86
CA ARG A 152 -7.39 -5.27 -1.08
C ARG A 152 -6.15 -6.16 -1.05
N HIS A 153 -5.06 -5.71 -1.65
CA HIS A 153 -3.86 -6.52 -1.86
C HIS A 153 -2.72 -6.21 -0.90
N SER A 154 -2.89 -5.22 0.00
CA SER A 154 -1.84 -4.70 0.88
C SER A 154 -0.57 -4.32 0.11
N SER A 155 -0.75 -3.71 -1.08
CA SER A 155 0.33 -3.38 -2.02
C SER A 155 0.30 -1.89 -2.36
N TRP A 156 1.24 -1.14 -1.78
CA TRP A 156 1.40 0.30 -1.97
C TRP A 156 2.58 0.59 -2.90
N VAL A 157 2.49 0.05 -4.12
CA VAL A 157 3.55 0.14 -5.13
C VAL A 157 2.93 0.68 -6.40
N CYS A 158 3.53 1.75 -6.92
CA CYS A 158 3.21 2.28 -8.23
C CYS A 158 3.73 1.36 -9.33
#